data_AF-A0A089P9U9-F1
#
_entry.id   AF-A0A089P9U9-F1
#
_cell.length_a   1.000
_cell.length_b   1.000
_cell.length_c   1.000
_cell.angle_alpha   90.00
_cell.angle_beta   90.00
_cell.angle_gamma   90.00
#
_symmetry.space_group_name_H-M   'P 1'
#
loop_
_entity.id
_entity.type
_entity.pdbx_description
1 polymer ?
#
loop_
_entity_poly.entity_id
_entity_poly.type
_entity_poly.pdbx_seq_one_letter_code
_entity_poly.pdbx_strand_id
1 'polypeptide(L)' 'MSSGLAYDAFGTPRPDTYFQAGESKAPVVVQRFDSKAELDTRLK' A
#
# COMPACT_ATOMS: atom_id res chain seq x y z
N MET A 1 17.35 14.45 1.06
CA MET A 1 16.42 13.38 1.51
C MET A 1 16.57 12.21 0.55
N SER A 2 17.40 11.21 0.86
CA SER A 2 17.84 10.20 -0.13
C SER A 2 17.62 8.73 0.30
N SER A 3 17.21 8.45 1.53
CA SER A 3 17.15 7.09 2.08
C SER A 3 15.80 6.38 1.92
N GLY A 4 14.75 7.08 1.47
CA GLY A 4 13.41 6.49 1.35
C GLY A 4 12.70 6.20 2.69
N LEU A 5 13.31 6.54 3.84
CA LEU A 5 12.77 6.25 5.18
C LEU A 5 11.34 6.75 5.41
N ALA A 6 10.93 7.84 4.76
CA ALA A 6 9.57 8.35 4.89
C ALA A 6 8.53 7.42 4.24
N TYR A 7 8.86 6.79 3.11
CA TYR A 7 7.97 5.83 2.47
C TYR A 7 7.74 4.62 3.38
N ASP A 8 8.82 4.12 3.99
CA ASP A 8 8.76 2.95 4.86
C ASP A 8 8.09 3.27 6.22
N ALA A 9 8.34 4.46 6.79
CA ALA A 9 7.78 4.85 8.09
C ALA A 9 6.28 5.20 8.05
N PHE A 10 5.84 5.85 6.97
CA PHE A 10 4.46 6.33 6.85
C PHE A 10 3.59 5.47 5.94
N GLY A 11 4.15 4.44 5.31
CA GLY A 11 3.43 3.56 4.39
C GLY A 11 2.89 4.29 3.16
N THR A 12 3.48 5.42 2.80
CA THR A 12 3.13 6.10 1.55
C THR A 12 3.70 5.29 0.38
N PRO A 13 2.89 4.93 -0.63
CA PRO A 13 3.40 4.21 -1.78
C PRO A 13 4.39 5.10 -2.55
N ARG A 14 5.41 4.46 -3.13
CA ARG A 14 6.32 5.12 -4.06
C ARG A 14 5.59 5.38 -5.39
N PRO A 15 6.06 6.30 -6.23
CA PRO A 15 5.42 6.63 -7.51
C PRO A 15 5.06 5.42 -8.39
N ASP A 16 5.84 4.35 -8.30
CA ASP A 16 5.71 3.11 -9.08
C ASP A 16 4.96 1.98 -8.35
N THR A 17 4.52 2.17 -7.10
CA THR A 17 3.94 1.08 -6.27
C THR A 17 2.50 1.34 -5.83
N TYR A 18 1.75 2.19 -6.54
CA TYR A 18 0.32 2.43 -6.25
C TYR A 18 -0.56 1.21 -6.59
N PHE A 19 -0.20 0.46 -7.64
CA PHE A 19 -0.96 -0.68 -8.18
C PHE A 19 -0.08 -1.92 -8.24
N GLN A 20 -0.65 -3.10 -7.93
CA GLN A 20 0.04 -4.36 -8.19
C GLN A 20 0.01 -4.70 -9.67
N ALA A 21 0.91 -5.59 -10.11
CA ALA A 21 0.96 -6.03 -11.49
C ALA A 21 -0.38 -6.66 -11.92
N GLY A 22 -0.99 -6.10 -12.97
CA GLY A 22 -2.27 -6.56 -13.51
C GLY A 22 -3.51 -5.91 -12.87
N GLU A 23 -3.35 -5.06 -11.87
CA GLU A 23 -4.45 -4.28 -11.32
C GLU A 23 -4.61 -2.94 -12.04
N SER A 24 -5.85 -2.63 -12.46
CA SER A 24 -6.21 -1.32 -13.01
C SER A 24 -7.06 -0.47 -12.04
N LYS A 25 -7.38 -1.00 -10.86
CA LYS A 25 -8.29 -0.37 -9.89
C LYS A 25 -7.55 0.02 -8.62
N ALA A 26 -8.01 1.10 -8.00
CA ALA A 26 -7.42 1.59 -6.76
C ALA A 26 -7.65 0.62 -5.59
N PRO A 27 -6.69 0.50 -4.66
CA PRO A 27 -6.85 -0.33 -3.47
C PRO A 27 -7.65 0.33 -2.38
N VAL A 28 -8.96 0.28 -2.55
CA VAL A 28 -9.89 0.74 -1.54
C VAL A 28 -10.02 -0.35 -0.49
N VAL A 29 -9.63 -0.04 0.75
CA VAL A 29 -9.87 -0.89 1.92
C VAL A 29 -11.34 -0.79 2.31
N VAL A 30 -12.04 -1.92 2.39
CA VAL A 30 -13.50 -1.94 2.63
C VAL A 30 -13.88 -2.48 3.99
N GLN A 31 -13.06 -3.37 4.57
CA GLN A 31 -13.38 -4.00 5.85
C GLN A 31 -12.94 -3.13 7.03
N ARG A 32 -13.89 -2.72 7.88
CA ARG A 32 -13.55 -1.88 9.06
C ARG A 32 -12.64 -2.61 10.04
N PHE A 33 -13.03 -3.81 10.47
CA PHE A 33 -12.33 -4.55 11.53
C PHE A 33 -11.12 -5.35 11.00
N ASP A 34 -11.17 -5.79 9.75
CA ASP A 34 -10.10 -6.56 9.11
C ASP A 34 -9.22 -5.72 8.17
N SER A 35 -9.36 -4.39 8.20
CA SER A 35 -8.61 -3.44 7.36
C SER A 35 -7.10 -3.68 7.41
N LYS A 36 -6.56 -4.00 8.59
CA LYS A 36 -5.15 -4.34 8.74
C LYS A 36 -4.76 -5.58 7.95
N ALA A 37 -5.56 -6.65 8.02
CA ALA A 37 -5.28 -7.90 7.31
C ALA A 37 -5.42 -7.72 5.78
N GLU A 38 -6.36 -6.88 5.34
CA GLU A 38 -6.52 -6.49 3.95
C GLU A 38 -5.28 -5.75 3.42
N LEU A 39 -4.79 -4.75 4.17
CA LEU A 39 -3.54 -4.05 3.86
C LEU A 39 -2.32 -4.99 3.86
N ASP A 40 -2.19 -5.86 4.87
CA ASP A 40 -1.07 -6.81 4.96
C ASP A 40 -1.08 -7.83 3.81
N THR A 41 -2.25 -8.20 3.29
CA THR A 41 -2.38 -9.10 2.12
C THR A 41 -1.93 -8.40 0.84
N ARG A 42 -2.23 -7.10 0.71
CA ARG A 42 -1.83 -6.30 -0.44
C ARG A 42 -0.35 -5.93 -0.45
N LEU A 43 0.24 -5.71 0.72
CA LEU A 43 1.63 -5.27 0.86
C LEU A 43 2.65 -6.42 0.78
N LYS A 44 2.18 -7.68 0.69
CA LYS A 44 3.00 -8.86 0.39
C LYS A 44 3.29 -8.97 -1.09
#